data_AF-A0A5J4PTT9-F1
#
_entry.id   AF-A0A5J4PTT9-F1
#
_cell.length_a   1.000
_cell.length_b   1.000
_cell.length_c   1.000
_cell.angle_alpha   90.00
_cell.angle_beta   90.00
_cell.angle_gamma   90.00
#
_symmetry.space_group_name_H-M   'P 1'
#
loop_
_entity.id
_entity.type
_entity.pdbx_description
1 polymer ?
#
loop_
_entity_poly.entity_id
_entity_poly.type
_entity_poly.pdbx_seq_one_letter_code
_entity_poly.pdbx_strand_id
1 'polypeptide(L)'
;YIQQGILENGEERRKHRHAPRFAPAGQSTQMIVGATPETDKDILYFSSALYQRPTMKRVYYSGYVSVNAYDKRLPALKQPPLVRENRLYQADWLLRFYQFKVNEIVNDVYPDLDLEVDPKLAWALRHPEQFPIDINKVDYEMLLRVPGIGVKSAKLIASSRQYSRLGVWQLKKIGVVLKKAQYFITCNELSIKTIHELKPENVRSLLIPKVKKKEDERQLELFLSE
;
A
#
# COMPACT_ATOMS: atom_id res chain seq x y z
N TYR A 1 24.14 19.67 -6.85
CA TYR A 1 23.91 19.61 -8.31
C TYR A 1 22.44 19.68 -8.68
N ILE A 2 21.60 18.64 -8.51
CA ILE A 2 20.23 18.68 -9.07
C ILE A 2 19.32 19.75 -8.40
N GLN A 3 19.37 19.89 -7.07
CA GLN A 3 18.62 20.96 -6.37
C GLN A 3 19.05 22.36 -6.80
N GLN A 4 20.36 22.55 -6.97
CA GLN A 4 20.95 23.80 -7.41
C GLN A 4 20.53 24.13 -8.85
N GLY A 5 20.59 23.15 -9.76
CA GLY A 5 20.10 23.31 -11.14
C GLY A 5 18.61 23.62 -11.25
N ILE A 6 17.77 23.19 -10.28
CA ILE A 6 16.35 23.57 -10.24
C ILE A 6 16.17 25.03 -9.82
N LEU A 7 16.93 25.49 -8.82
CA LEU A 7 16.92 26.88 -8.36
C LEU A 7 17.42 27.82 -9.47
N GLU A 8 18.57 27.49 -10.05
CA GLU A 8 19.16 28.23 -11.17
C GLU A 8 18.20 28.27 -12.37
N ASN A 9 17.55 27.15 -12.72
CA ASN A 9 16.55 27.14 -13.79
C ASN A 9 15.30 27.95 -13.45
N GLY A 10 14.88 27.98 -12.18
CA GLY A 10 13.80 28.84 -11.71
C GLY A 10 14.11 30.32 -11.90
N GLU A 11 15.34 30.74 -11.62
CA GLU A 11 15.81 32.11 -11.85
C GLU A 11 15.94 32.42 -13.34
N GLU A 12 16.52 31.51 -14.14
CA GLU A 12 16.64 31.70 -15.58
C GLU A 12 15.29 31.81 -16.28
N ARG A 13 14.29 31.04 -15.85
CA ARG A 13 12.93 31.13 -16.42
C ARG A 13 12.18 32.40 -16.00
N ARG A 14 12.57 33.03 -14.89
CA ARG A 14 12.06 34.37 -14.53
C ARG A 14 12.70 35.45 -15.41
N LYS A 15 13.96 35.28 -15.80
CA LYS A 15 14.72 36.25 -16.63
C LYS A 15 14.50 36.07 -18.13
N HIS A 16 14.31 34.83 -18.60
CA HIS A 16 14.26 34.47 -20.02
C HIS A 16 13.04 33.59 -20.33
N ARG A 17 12.15 34.11 -21.19
CA ARG A 17 10.90 33.42 -21.58
C ARG A 17 11.13 32.08 -22.30
N HIS A 18 12.28 31.91 -22.94
CA HIS A 18 12.67 30.73 -23.71
C HIS A 18 13.62 29.78 -22.96
N ALA A 19 13.90 30.03 -21.68
CA ALA A 19 14.77 29.13 -20.91
C ALA A 19 14.16 27.72 -20.83
N PRO A 20 14.94 26.66 -21.16
CA PRO A 20 14.47 25.28 -21.16
C PRO A 20 14.10 24.84 -19.74
N ARG A 21 13.21 23.86 -19.58
CA ARG A 21 12.84 23.34 -18.24
C ARG A 21 13.88 22.35 -17.76
N PHE A 22 14.42 22.55 -16.56
CA PHE A 22 15.29 21.57 -15.91
C PHE A 22 14.45 20.49 -15.22
N ALA A 23 14.74 19.21 -15.53
CA ALA A 23 14.01 18.03 -15.03
C ALA A 23 12.46 18.17 -15.06
N PRO A 24 11.83 18.40 -16.23
CA PRO A 24 10.41 18.70 -16.33
C PRO A 24 9.51 17.56 -15.84
N ALA A 25 9.98 16.31 -15.94
CA ALA A 25 9.30 15.12 -15.44
C ALA A 25 9.52 14.88 -13.94
N GLY A 26 10.36 15.68 -13.28
CA GLY A 26 10.80 15.52 -11.90
C GLY A 26 11.96 14.52 -11.73
N GLN A 27 12.23 14.16 -10.48
CA GLN A 27 13.29 13.26 -10.05
C GLN A 27 12.71 11.92 -9.60
N SER A 28 13.47 10.86 -9.84
CA SER A 28 13.25 9.56 -9.23
C SER A 28 14.53 9.08 -8.55
N THR A 29 14.38 8.23 -7.55
CA THR A 29 15.51 7.57 -6.89
C THR A 29 15.18 6.10 -6.66
N GLN A 30 16.20 5.28 -6.39
CA GLN A 30 16.05 3.88 -6.09
C GLN A 30 16.76 3.56 -4.77
N MET A 31 16.05 2.88 -3.88
CA MET A 31 16.55 2.38 -2.61
C MET A 31 16.70 0.87 -2.67
N ILE A 32 17.84 0.38 -2.19
CA ILE A 32 18.09 -1.05 -2.01
C ILE A 32 17.66 -1.46 -0.62
N VAL A 33 16.77 -2.44 -0.54
CA VAL A 33 16.12 -2.88 0.70
C VAL A 33 16.65 -4.24 1.14
N GLY A 34 17.00 -4.36 2.43
CA GLY A 34 17.54 -5.59 3.03
C GLY A 34 19.06 -5.70 2.94
N ALA A 35 19.76 -4.68 2.42
CA ALA A 35 21.22 -4.63 2.47
C ALA A 35 21.75 -4.18 3.84
N THR A 36 20.92 -3.48 4.62
CA THR A 36 21.21 -2.99 5.96
C THR A 36 20.15 -3.53 6.94
N PRO A 37 20.31 -3.34 8.27
CA PRO A 37 19.30 -3.74 9.24
C PRO A 37 18.20 -2.67 9.39
N GLU A 38 17.74 -2.07 8.29
CA GLU A 38 16.68 -1.05 8.32
C GLU A 38 15.27 -1.67 8.46
N THR A 39 14.44 -1.05 9.29
CA THR A 39 13.03 -1.40 9.41
C THR A 39 12.20 -0.77 8.29
N ASP A 40 11.01 -1.31 8.02
CA ASP A 40 10.12 -0.68 7.03
C ASP A 40 9.67 0.72 7.48
N LYS A 41 9.62 0.97 8.79
CA LYS A 41 9.43 2.30 9.37
C LYS A 41 10.51 3.27 8.90
N ASP A 42 11.78 2.92 9.02
CA ASP A 42 12.89 3.78 8.59
C ASP A 42 12.80 4.09 7.09
N ILE A 43 12.54 3.07 6.28
CA ILE A 43 12.38 3.19 4.83
C ILE A 43 11.24 4.16 4.49
N LEU A 44 10.06 3.99 5.09
CA LEU A 44 8.88 4.80 4.77
C LEU A 44 9.03 6.24 5.26
N TYR A 45 9.67 6.48 6.40
CA TYR A 45 10.01 7.84 6.85
C TYR A 45 10.97 8.52 5.88
N PHE A 46 12.01 7.81 5.45
CA PHE A 46 12.95 8.35 4.47
C PHE A 46 12.27 8.67 3.14
N SER A 47 11.44 7.76 2.62
CA SER A 47 10.66 8.00 1.40
C SER A 47 9.70 9.18 1.55
N SER A 48 9.02 9.30 2.69
CA SER A 48 8.16 10.45 2.98
C SER A 48 8.94 11.77 2.98
N ALA A 49 10.11 11.81 3.61
CA ALA A 49 11.00 12.97 3.59
C ALA A 49 11.51 13.32 2.18
N LEU A 50 11.75 12.31 1.33
CA LEU A 50 12.10 12.55 -0.07
C LEU A 50 10.94 13.22 -0.83
N TYR A 51 9.69 12.80 -0.61
CA TYR A 51 8.53 13.41 -1.26
C TYR A 51 8.22 14.83 -0.80
N GLN A 52 8.70 15.25 0.37
CA GLN A 52 8.63 16.66 0.78
C GLN A 52 9.49 17.57 -0.13
N ARG A 53 10.44 17.00 -0.87
CA ARG A 53 11.21 17.73 -1.88
C ARG A 53 10.33 17.90 -3.13
N PRO A 54 10.07 19.13 -3.61
CA PRO A 54 9.06 19.41 -4.64
C PRO A 54 9.31 18.70 -5.99
N THR A 55 10.54 18.27 -6.23
CA THR A 55 10.93 17.60 -7.47
C THR A 55 10.88 16.08 -7.38
N MET A 56 10.78 15.49 -6.19
CA MET A 56 10.72 14.04 -6.07
C MET A 56 9.34 13.53 -6.52
N LYS A 57 9.33 12.67 -7.55
CA LYS A 57 8.10 12.09 -8.11
C LYS A 57 7.91 10.64 -7.74
N ARG A 58 9.00 9.88 -7.56
CA ARG A 58 8.92 8.44 -7.28
C ARG A 58 10.17 7.92 -6.61
N VAL A 59 9.98 7.13 -5.57
CA VAL A 59 11.00 6.25 -4.99
C VAL A 59 10.73 4.84 -5.51
N TYR A 60 11.76 4.19 -6.05
CA TYR A 60 11.76 2.79 -6.41
C TYR A 60 12.42 1.98 -5.29
N TYR A 61 11.86 0.83 -4.96
CA TYR A 61 12.40 -0.13 -4.01
C TYR A 61 12.87 -1.35 -4.80
N SER A 62 14.02 -1.89 -4.41
CA SER A 62 14.54 -3.13 -4.96
C SER A 62 15.18 -3.94 -3.85
N GLY A 63 14.78 -5.20 -3.71
CA GLY A 63 15.39 -6.10 -2.75
C GLY A 63 16.88 -6.33 -3.03
N TYR A 64 17.69 -6.37 -1.97
CA TYR A 64 19.10 -6.67 -2.06
C TYR A 64 19.35 -8.09 -2.59
N VAL A 65 20.25 -8.20 -3.57
CA VAL A 65 20.72 -9.47 -4.14
C VAL A 65 22.22 -9.56 -3.96
N SER A 66 22.68 -10.57 -3.21
CA SER A 66 24.11 -10.85 -3.08
C SER A 66 24.63 -11.54 -4.33
N VAL A 67 25.44 -10.83 -5.11
CA VAL A 67 26.10 -11.37 -6.32
C VAL A 67 27.46 -12.02 -6.01
N ASN A 68 28.10 -11.60 -4.91
CA ASN A 68 29.42 -12.07 -4.50
C ASN A 68 29.31 -12.95 -3.25
N ALA A 69 28.89 -14.19 -3.45
CA ALA A 69 28.67 -15.16 -2.36
C ALA A 69 29.94 -15.48 -1.53
N TYR A 70 31.12 -15.07 -2.01
CA TYR A 70 32.40 -15.26 -1.32
C TYR A 70 32.76 -14.14 -0.33
N ASP A 71 32.15 -12.94 -0.43
CA ASP A 71 32.48 -11.81 0.45
C ASP A 71 31.60 -11.85 1.71
N LYS A 72 32.20 -12.26 2.83
CA LYS A 72 31.53 -12.39 4.14
C LYS A 72 31.13 -11.05 4.78
N ARG A 73 31.59 -9.91 4.25
CA ARG A 73 31.18 -8.58 4.72
C ARG A 73 29.79 -8.18 4.23
N LEU A 74 29.28 -8.86 3.21
CA LEU A 74 27.98 -8.59 2.62
C LEU A 74 26.89 -9.46 3.26
N PRO A 75 25.64 -8.96 3.41
CA PRO A 75 24.55 -9.76 3.96
C PRO A 75 24.33 -11.03 3.15
N ALA A 76 24.31 -12.17 3.82
CA ALA A 76 24.05 -13.47 3.22
C ALA A 76 22.54 -13.71 3.02
N LEU A 77 21.85 -12.81 2.32
CA LEU A 77 20.46 -13.04 1.94
C LEU A 77 20.43 -13.98 0.73
N LYS A 78 19.91 -15.20 0.94
CA LYS A 78 19.76 -16.21 -0.13
C LYS A 78 18.84 -15.74 -1.26
N GLN A 79 17.83 -14.92 -0.95
CA GLN A 79 16.85 -14.40 -1.91
C GLN A 79 16.32 -13.04 -1.43
N PRO A 80 16.16 -12.04 -2.32
CA PRO A 80 15.51 -10.78 -1.97
C PRO A 80 14.06 -11.07 -1.53
N PRO A 81 13.57 -10.47 -0.45
CA PRO A 81 12.19 -10.66 -0.02
C PRO A 81 11.23 -9.94 -0.98
N LEU A 82 10.94 -10.53 -2.13
CA LEU A 82 10.05 -9.96 -3.18
C LEU A 82 8.69 -9.52 -2.59
N VAL A 83 8.20 -10.24 -1.58
CA VAL A 83 6.97 -9.87 -0.87
C VAL A 83 7.14 -8.55 -0.10
N ARG A 84 8.26 -8.36 0.61
CA ARG A 84 8.56 -7.11 1.33
C ARG A 84 8.67 -5.93 0.38
N GLU A 85 9.35 -6.09 -0.76
CA GLU A 85 9.42 -5.06 -1.81
C GLU A 85 8.02 -4.67 -2.31
N ASN A 86 7.17 -5.64 -2.61
CA ASN A 86 5.79 -5.40 -3.00
C ASN A 86 4.98 -4.68 -1.92
N ARG A 87 5.21 -5.00 -0.64
CA ARG A 87 4.56 -4.32 0.49
C ARG A 87 5.01 -2.87 0.61
N LEU A 88 6.29 -2.58 0.43
CA LEU A 88 6.80 -1.20 0.41
C LEU A 88 6.18 -0.39 -0.72
N TYR A 89 6.05 -0.94 -1.93
CA TYR A 89 5.33 -0.26 -3.02
C TYR A 89 3.85 -0.02 -2.70
N GLN A 90 3.18 -0.96 -2.03
CA GLN A 90 1.80 -0.77 -1.59
C GLN A 90 1.69 0.34 -0.54
N ALA A 91 2.59 0.38 0.44
CA ALA A 91 2.64 1.42 1.46
C ALA A 91 2.95 2.81 0.87
N ASP A 92 3.95 2.90 -0.03
CA ASP A 92 4.29 4.12 -0.78
C ASP A 92 3.07 4.69 -1.52
N TRP A 93 2.29 3.80 -2.14
CA TRP A 93 1.06 4.19 -2.83
C TRP A 93 0.01 4.80 -1.89
N LEU A 94 -0.10 4.28 -0.65
CA LEU A 94 -0.99 4.85 0.37
C LEU A 94 -0.54 6.25 0.79
N LEU A 95 0.77 6.45 1.00
CA LEU A 95 1.32 7.77 1.35
C LEU A 95 1.00 8.81 0.28
N ARG A 96 1.15 8.45 -1.00
CA ARG A 96 1.04 9.40 -2.11
C ARG A 96 -0.38 9.71 -2.54
N PHE A 97 -1.27 8.72 -2.49
CA PHE A 97 -2.58 8.81 -3.13
C PHE A 97 -3.76 8.62 -2.18
N TYR A 98 -3.53 8.07 -0.97
CA TYR A 98 -4.58 7.81 0.02
C TYR A 98 -4.46 8.70 1.26
N GLN A 99 -3.56 9.68 1.27
CA GLN A 99 -3.37 10.62 2.38
C GLN A 99 -2.97 9.93 3.70
N PHE A 100 -2.39 8.73 3.63
CA PHE A 100 -1.83 8.08 4.80
C PHE A 100 -0.57 8.80 5.25
N LYS A 101 -0.38 8.86 6.56
CA LYS A 101 0.90 9.23 7.18
C LYS A 101 1.71 7.97 7.49
N VAL A 102 3.03 8.13 7.60
CA VAL A 102 3.93 7.00 7.88
C VAL A 102 3.56 6.31 9.20
N ASN A 103 3.31 7.10 10.25
CA ASN A 103 2.98 6.61 11.59
C ASN A 103 1.65 5.84 11.67
N GLU A 104 0.81 5.93 10.64
CA GLU A 104 -0.42 5.13 10.54
C GLU A 104 -0.10 3.74 9.99
N ILE A 105 0.73 3.68 8.94
CA ILE A 105 1.09 2.42 8.29
C ILE A 105 2.00 1.57 9.19
N VAL A 106 2.99 2.20 9.82
CA VAL A 106 4.03 1.60 10.66
C VAL A 106 4.30 2.49 11.87
N ASN A 107 4.64 1.92 13.02
CA ASN A 107 4.89 2.66 14.26
C ASN A 107 5.89 1.91 15.17
N ASP A 108 6.10 2.39 16.40
CA ASP A 108 7.05 1.75 17.33
C ASP A 108 6.64 0.33 17.75
N VAL A 109 5.33 0.03 17.73
CA VAL A 109 4.80 -1.30 18.06
C VAL A 109 4.84 -2.23 16.84
N TYR A 110 4.60 -1.68 15.66
CA TYR A 110 4.61 -2.38 14.37
C TYR A 110 5.59 -1.69 13.41
N PRO A 111 6.91 -1.88 13.61
CA PRO A 111 7.93 -1.20 12.80
C PRO A 111 8.04 -1.75 11.38
N ASP A 112 7.63 -3.00 11.17
CA ASP A 112 7.71 -3.68 9.87
C ASP A 112 6.33 -3.96 9.27
N LEU A 113 6.27 -4.02 7.94
CA LEU A 113 5.04 -4.31 7.20
C LEU A 113 4.69 -5.79 7.29
N ASP A 114 3.38 -6.04 7.38
CA ASP A 114 2.85 -7.39 7.33
C ASP A 114 3.05 -8.01 5.95
N LEU A 115 3.70 -9.17 5.89
CA LEU A 115 3.99 -9.86 4.64
C LEU A 115 2.77 -10.60 4.08
N GLU A 116 1.79 -10.97 4.90
CA GLU A 116 0.62 -11.75 4.46
C GLU A 116 -0.51 -10.87 3.96
N VAL A 117 -0.74 -9.72 4.59
CA VAL A 117 -1.82 -8.79 4.23
C VAL A 117 -1.31 -7.46 3.69
N ASP A 118 -2.10 -6.83 2.82
CA ASP A 118 -1.75 -5.51 2.29
C ASP A 118 -1.76 -4.43 3.39
N PRO A 119 -0.93 -3.38 3.32
CA PRO A 119 -0.79 -2.39 4.39
C PRO A 119 -2.08 -1.65 4.75
N LYS A 120 -3.01 -1.51 3.79
CA LYS A 120 -4.30 -0.85 4.01
C LYS A 120 -5.23 -1.74 4.83
N LEU A 121 -5.29 -3.02 4.49
CA LEU A 121 -5.99 -4.01 5.30
C LEU A 121 -5.36 -4.17 6.68
N ALA A 122 -4.03 -4.23 6.77
CA ALA A 122 -3.32 -4.31 8.05
C ALA A 122 -3.68 -3.14 8.96
N TRP A 123 -3.71 -1.91 8.43
CA TRP A 123 -4.15 -0.73 9.17
C TRP A 123 -5.59 -0.88 9.69
N ALA A 124 -6.51 -1.31 8.82
CA ALA A 124 -7.91 -1.42 9.17
C ALA A 124 -8.19 -2.50 10.23
N LEU A 125 -7.43 -3.59 10.21
CA LEU A 125 -7.50 -4.64 11.23
C LEU A 125 -6.96 -4.19 12.59
N ARG A 126 -5.98 -3.28 12.61
CA ARG A 126 -5.45 -2.68 13.85
C ARG A 126 -6.33 -1.58 14.44
N HIS A 127 -7.23 -1.01 13.63
CA HIS A 127 -8.13 0.06 14.04
C HIS A 127 -9.60 -0.35 13.89
N PRO A 128 -10.05 -1.45 14.52
CA PRO A 128 -11.43 -1.92 14.39
C PRO A 128 -12.43 -0.89 14.94
N GLU A 129 -12.02 -0.03 15.87
CA GLU A 129 -12.85 1.05 16.43
C GLU A 129 -13.27 2.10 15.40
N GLN A 130 -12.58 2.20 14.26
CA GLN A 130 -12.92 3.10 13.16
C GLN A 130 -14.01 2.54 12.24
N PHE A 131 -14.41 1.28 12.42
CA PHE A 131 -15.30 0.54 11.54
C PHE A 131 -16.43 -0.12 12.32
N PRO A 132 -17.59 -0.40 11.70
CA PRO A 132 -17.94 -0.12 10.32
C PRO A 132 -18.34 1.34 10.10
N ILE A 133 -18.09 1.86 8.89
CA ILE A 133 -18.49 3.23 8.52
C ILE A 133 -19.67 3.25 7.56
N ASP A 134 -20.61 4.18 7.77
CA ASP A 134 -21.71 4.41 6.84
C ASP A 134 -21.21 5.14 5.59
N ILE A 135 -21.19 4.42 4.46
CA ILE A 135 -20.71 4.90 3.17
C ILE A 135 -21.43 6.17 2.69
N ASN A 136 -22.68 6.37 3.11
CA ASN A 136 -23.50 7.49 2.68
C ASN A 136 -23.23 8.77 3.51
N LYS A 137 -22.53 8.67 4.64
CA LYS A 137 -22.32 9.79 5.57
C LYS A 137 -20.85 10.15 5.78
N VAL A 138 -19.99 9.14 5.82
CA VAL A 138 -18.60 9.28 6.29
C VAL A 138 -17.72 10.17 5.42
N ASP A 139 -16.74 10.88 5.96
CA ASP A 139 -15.88 11.76 5.17
C ASP A 139 -15.05 11.04 4.10
N TYR A 140 -14.64 11.80 3.07
CA TYR A 140 -13.85 11.28 1.95
C TYR A 140 -12.54 10.63 2.40
N GLU A 141 -11.85 11.22 3.39
CA GLU A 141 -10.60 10.67 3.92
C GLU A 141 -10.82 9.30 4.56
N MET A 142 -11.92 9.12 5.29
CA MET A 142 -12.26 7.83 5.88
C MET A 142 -12.70 6.80 4.84
N LEU A 143 -13.33 7.20 3.73
CA LEU A 143 -13.54 6.30 2.57
C LEU A 143 -12.20 5.76 2.01
N LEU A 144 -11.15 6.58 2.02
CA LEU A 144 -9.81 6.16 1.60
C LEU A 144 -9.19 5.14 2.56
N ARG A 145 -9.73 4.94 3.77
CA ARG A 145 -9.22 3.94 4.71
C ARG A 145 -9.83 2.55 4.55
N VAL A 146 -11.01 2.45 3.93
CA VAL A 146 -11.73 1.17 3.75
C VAL A 146 -10.99 0.22 2.79
N PRO A 147 -10.61 -0.99 3.23
CA PRO A 147 -10.08 -2.03 2.34
C PRO A 147 -11.08 -2.37 1.22
N GLY A 148 -10.60 -2.39 -0.03
CA GLY A 148 -11.46 -2.64 -1.20
C GLY A 148 -12.10 -1.40 -1.84
N ILE A 149 -11.93 -0.20 -1.24
CA ILE A 149 -12.27 1.09 -1.87
C ILE A 149 -11.00 1.78 -2.35
N GLY A 150 -10.90 2.07 -3.64
CA GLY A 150 -9.79 2.81 -4.23
C GLY A 150 -10.06 4.31 -4.35
N VAL A 151 -9.04 5.13 -4.66
CA VAL A 151 -9.16 6.61 -4.79
C VAL A 151 -10.28 7.02 -5.76
N LYS A 152 -10.35 6.36 -6.93
CA LYS A 152 -11.39 6.64 -7.93
C LYS A 152 -12.79 6.30 -7.38
N SER A 153 -12.93 5.12 -6.79
CA SER A 153 -14.19 4.68 -6.19
C SER A 153 -14.62 5.56 -5.02
N ALA A 154 -13.70 5.98 -4.14
CA ALA A 154 -13.97 6.89 -3.04
C ALA A 154 -14.49 8.24 -3.54
N LYS A 155 -13.91 8.79 -4.62
CA LYS A 155 -14.39 10.05 -5.24
C LYS A 155 -15.79 9.89 -5.80
N LEU A 156 -16.03 8.80 -6.54
CA LEU A 156 -17.34 8.50 -7.10
C LEU A 156 -18.40 8.32 -6.01
N ILE A 157 -18.08 7.60 -4.94
CA ILE A 157 -18.96 7.43 -3.78
C ILE A 157 -19.32 8.79 -3.17
N ALA A 158 -18.31 9.62 -2.88
CA ALA A 158 -18.50 10.92 -2.28
C ALA A 158 -19.35 11.85 -3.15
N SER A 159 -19.18 11.82 -4.47
CA SER A 159 -20.02 12.60 -5.40
C SER A 159 -21.42 12.03 -5.57
N SER A 160 -21.57 10.71 -5.74
CA SER A 160 -22.86 10.10 -6.07
C SER A 160 -23.83 10.12 -4.89
N ARG A 161 -23.32 9.97 -3.66
CA ARG A 161 -24.17 9.98 -2.45
C ARG A 161 -24.84 11.31 -2.16
N GLN A 162 -24.40 12.40 -2.80
CA GLN A 162 -25.04 13.71 -2.72
C GLN A 162 -26.40 13.74 -3.44
N TYR A 163 -26.59 12.88 -4.44
CA TYR A 163 -27.80 12.83 -5.27
C TYR A 163 -28.73 11.68 -4.88
N SER A 164 -28.18 10.54 -4.45
CA SER A 164 -28.97 9.39 -4.02
C SER A 164 -28.20 8.51 -3.05
N ARG A 165 -28.92 7.83 -2.16
CA ARG A 165 -28.30 6.84 -1.27
C ARG A 165 -27.75 5.68 -2.09
N LEU A 166 -26.52 5.28 -1.76
CA LEU A 166 -25.81 4.18 -2.42
C LEU A 166 -26.13 2.87 -1.70
N GLY A 167 -26.64 1.91 -2.47
CA GLY A 167 -26.82 0.52 -2.08
C GLY A 167 -25.68 -0.37 -2.57
N VAL A 168 -25.79 -1.67 -2.33
CA VAL A 168 -24.75 -2.67 -2.66
C VAL A 168 -24.50 -2.71 -4.17
N TRP A 169 -25.58 -2.65 -4.95
CA TRP A 169 -25.50 -2.71 -6.41
C TRP A 169 -24.72 -1.52 -6.99
N GLN A 170 -24.98 -0.30 -6.50
CA GLN A 170 -24.27 0.90 -6.94
C GLN A 170 -22.79 0.83 -6.56
N LEU A 171 -22.45 0.36 -5.36
CA LEU A 171 -21.06 0.21 -4.92
C LEU A 171 -20.29 -0.76 -5.82
N LYS A 172 -20.90 -1.89 -6.19
CA LYS A 172 -20.31 -2.85 -7.13
C LYS A 172 -20.08 -2.21 -8.51
N LYS A 173 -21.04 -1.43 -9.01
CA LYS A 173 -20.94 -0.71 -10.29
C LYS A 173 -19.86 0.38 -10.29
N ILE A 174 -19.65 1.06 -9.16
CA ILE A 174 -18.56 2.03 -8.96
C ILE A 174 -17.18 1.35 -8.92
N GLY A 175 -17.13 0.03 -8.74
CA GLY A 175 -15.90 -0.75 -8.70
C GLY A 175 -15.36 -1.00 -7.28
N VAL A 176 -16.20 -0.89 -6.25
CA VAL A 176 -15.85 -1.30 -4.89
C VAL A 176 -15.70 -2.82 -4.83
N VAL A 177 -14.60 -3.30 -4.27
CA VAL A 177 -14.36 -4.73 -4.05
C VAL A 177 -15.11 -5.17 -2.79
N LEU A 178 -16.40 -5.45 -2.94
CA LEU A 178 -17.29 -5.79 -1.81
C LEU A 178 -16.81 -6.98 -0.99
N LYS A 179 -16.16 -7.98 -1.61
CA LYS A 179 -15.56 -9.12 -0.89
C LYS A 179 -14.61 -8.69 0.25
N LYS A 180 -13.92 -7.56 0.08
CA LYS A 180 -13.07 -6.95 1.12
C LYS A 180 -13.85 -5.92 1.94
N ALA A 181 -14.55 -5.01 1.26
CA ALA A 181 -15.14 -3.83 1.90
C ALA A 181 -16.29 -4.17 2.87
N GLN A 182 -17.06 -5.24 2.61
CA GLN A 182 -18.26 -5.60 3.38
C GLN A 182 -18.05 -5.73 4.89
N TYR A 183 -16.84 -6.03 5.35
CA TYR A 183 -16.53 -6.16 6.78
C TYR A 183 -16.30 -4.81 7.48
N PHE A 184 -16.11 -3.75 6.70
CA PHE A 184 -15.67 -2.42 7.16
C PHE A 184 -16.69 -1.32 6.87
N ILE A 185 -17.75 -1.58 6.10
CA ILE A 185 -18.75 -0.57 5.74
C ILE A 185 -20.15 -1.04 6.08
N THR A 186 -21.03 -0.07 6.32
CA THR A 186 -22.47 -0.27 6.35
C THR A 186 -23.13 0.47 5.19
N CYS A 187 -24.17 -0.14 4.65
CA CYS A 187 -25.17 0.50 3.80
C CYS A 187 -26.50 -0.24 4.02
N ASN A 188 -27.62 0.36 3.65
CA ASN A 188 -28.98 -0.14 3.98
C ASN A 188 -29.27 -1.61 3.61
N GLU A 189 -28.46 -2.22 2.74
CA GLU A 189 -28.63 -3.56 2.18
C GLU A 189 -27.51 -4.55 2.60
N LEU A 190 -26.51 -4.11 3.37
CA LEU A 190 -25.39 -4.97 3.77
C LEU A 190 -25.70 -5.81 5.02
N SER A 191 -25.12 -7.01 5.06
CA SER A 191 -25.26 -7.95 6.19
C SER A 191 -24.64 -7.39 7.47
N ILE A 192 -25.22 -7.78 8.61
CA ILE A 192 -24.81 -7.35 9.96
C ILE A 192 -23.41 -7.88 10.35
N LYS A 193 -22.82 -8.88 9.67
CA LYS A 193 -21.52 -9.45 10.09
C LYS A 193 -20.32 -8.56 9.72
N THR A 194 -20.12 -7.50 10.48
CA THR A 194 -19.01 -6.55 10.40
C THR A 194 -17.80 -7.01 11.22
N ILE A 195 -16.73 -6.21 11.23
CA ILE A 195 -15.50 -6.50 11.98
C ILE A 195 -15.73 -6.69 13.48
N HIS A 196 -16.75 -6.04 14.06
CA HIS A 196 -17.07 -6.18 15.48
C HIS A 196 -17.69 -7.53 15.82
N GLU A 197 -18.58 -8.08 14.99
CA GLU A 197 -19.16 -9.41 15.24
C GLU A 197 -18.14 -10.54 14.98
N LEU A 198 -17.25 -10.36 14.00
CA LEU A 198 -16.32 -11.41 13.59
C LEU A 198 -14.99 -11.40 14.35
N LYS A 199 -14.60 -10.28 14.97
CA LYS A 199 -13.23 -9.99 15.46
C LYS A 199 -12.21 -9.84 14.32
N PRO A 200 -11.18 -8.98 14.49
CA PRO A 200 -10.17 -8.73 13.45
C PRO A 200 -9.45 -9.98 12.95
N GLU A 201 -9.15 -10.94 13.84
CA GLU A 201 -8.39 -12.14 13.49
C GLU A 201 -9.15 -13.05 12.52
N ASN A 202 -10.48 -13.14 12.67
CA ASN A 202 -11.31 -13.92 11.76
C ASN A 202 -11.53 -13.19 10.43
N VAL A 203 -11.65 -11.86 10.45
CA VAL A 203 -11.70 -11.08 9.20
C VAL A 203 -10.38 -11.25 8.42
N ARG A 204 -9.25 -11.25 9.12
CA ARG A 204 -7.93 -11.54 8.53
C ARG A 204 -7.93 -12.91 7.83
N SER A 205 -8.34 -13.97 8.53
CA SER A 205 -8.31 -15.33 7.97
C SER A 205 -9.25 -15.53 6.78
N LEU A 206 -10.37 -14.80 6.73
CA LEU A 206 -11.30 -14.82 5.59
C LEU A 206 -10.76 -14.09 4.35
N LEU A 207 -9.91 -13.07 4.55
CA LEU A 207 -9.39 -12.23 3.48
C LEU A 207 -8.01 -12.66 2.95
N ILE A 208 -7.26 -13.43 3.73
CA ILE A 208 -6.03 -14.07 3.26
C ILE A 208 -6.41 -15.17 2.26
N PRO A 209 -5.86 -15.14 1.03
CA PRO A 209 -6.07 -16.22 0.08
C PRO A 209 -5.48 -17.51 0.65
N LYS A 210 -6.35 -18.52 0.85
CA LYS A 210 -5.89 -19.86 1.20
C LYS A 210 -4.99 -20.35 0.06
N VAL A 211 -3.73 -20.62 0.36
CA VAL A 211 -2.82 -21.27 -0.58
C VAL A 211 -3.46 -22.62 -0.91
N LYS A 212 -3.98 -22.78 -2.13
CA LYS A 212 -4.26 -24.11 -2.64
C LYS A 212 -2.90 -24.81 -2.67
N LYS A 213 -2.73 -25.88 -1.88
CA LYS A 213 -1.65 -26.83 -2.13
C LYS A 213 -1.78 -27.20 -3.61
N LYS A 214 -0.80 -26.82 -4.42
CA LYS A 214 -0.58 -27.51 -5.69
C LYS A 214 -0.13 -28.90 -5.25
N GLU A 215 -1.05 -29.86 -5.27
CA GLU A 215 -0.64 -31.25 -5.40
C GLU A 215 0.17 -31.30 -6.70
N ASP A 216 1.45 -31.64 -6.58
CA ASP A 216 2.27 -31.85 -7.75
C ASP A 216 1.80 -33.16 -8.37
N GLU A 217 1.01 -33.11 -9.44
CA GLU A 217 0.54 -34.30 -10.19
C GLU A 217 1.70 -35.16 -10.73
N ARG A 218 2.96 -34.75 -10.52
CA ARG A 218 4.18 -35.50 -10.87
C ARG A 218 4.78 -36.28 -9.70
N GLN A 219 4.23 -36.20 -8.49
CA GLN A 219 4.65 -37.11 -7.42
C GLN A 219 4.01 -38.48 -7.67
N LEU A 220 4.78 -39.39 -8.28
CA LEU A 220 4.48 -40.81 -8.27
C LEU A 220 4.47 -41.30 -6.82
N GLU A 221 3.32 -41.75 -6.34
CA GLU A 221 3.22 -42.52 -5.11
C GLU A 221 3.99 -43.83 -5.33
N LEU A 222 5.15 -43.95 -4.67
CA LEU A 222 5.85 -45.22 -4.59
C LEU A 222 5.03 -46.13 -3.68
N PHE A 223 4.15 -46.93 -4.29
CA PHE A 223 3.59 -48.11 -3.65
C PHE A 223 4.73 -49.07 -3.34
N LEU A 224 5.30 -48.99 -2.15
CA LEU A 224 6.06 -50.08 -1.57
C LEU A 224 5.03 -51.12 -1.13
N SER A 225 4.80 -52.11 -1.99
CA SER A 225 4.15 -53.36 -1.61
C SER A 225 5.16 -54.20 -0.82
N GLU A 226 4.86 -54.47 0.45
CA GLU A 226 5.41 -55.62 1.18
C GLU A 226 4.81 -56.94 0.68
#